data_AF-A0A4Y2KYG9-F1
#
_entry.id   AF-A0A4Y2KYG9-F1
#
_cell.length_a   1.000
_cell.length_b   1.000
_cell.length_c   1.000
_cell.angle_alpha   90.00
_cell.angle_beta   90.00
_cell.angle_gamma   90.00
#
_symmetry.space_group_name_H-M   'P 1'
#
loop_
_entity.id
_entity.type
_entity.pdbx_description
1 polymer ?
#
loop_
_entity_poly.entity_id
_entity_poly.type
_entity_poly.pdbx_seq_one_letter_code
_entity_poly.pdbx_strand_id
1 'polypeptide(L)'
;MSAQSRGFESCHRNLVESCQRHLFELSQRPLVVNAGVVQVSKIGPTLFALYIKDIPKQFNTLLCVYSDDTAILARNKNPKYTQIALNRHLKALEDWFIKWKIEINVSKTEAIKFANALSYSSIPPIKVNDKIIP
;
A
#
# COMPACT_ATOMS: atom_id res chain seq x y z
N MET A 1 15.97 20.79 2.76
CA MET A 1 14.68 20.15 2.42
C MET A 1 14.32 20.55 0.99
N SER A 2 14.65 19.81 -0.08
CA SER A 2 14.20 20.28 -1.42
C SER A 2 14.29 19.33 -2.63
N ALA A 3 15.09 18.25 -2.67
CA ALA A 3 15.19 17.45 -3.91
C ALA A 3 14.39 16.14 -3.87
N GLN A 4 14.48 15.37 -2.78
CA GLN A 4 13.87 14.03 -2.72
C GLN A 4 12.35 14.04 -2.52
N SER A 5 11.78 14.98 -1.75
CA SER A 5 10.33 15.07 -1.55
C SER A 5 9.56 15.34 -2.85
N ARG A 6 10.16 16.07 -3.80
CA ARG A 6 9.58 16.31 -5.13
C ARG A 6 9.66 15.06 -6.03
N GLY A 7 10.73 14.27 -5.91
CA GLY A 7 10.86 12.99 -6.61
C GLY A 7 9.81 11.96 -6.21
N PHE A 8 9.42 11.93 -4.93
CA PHE A 8 8.44 10.97 -4.41
C PHE A 8 6.98 11.34 -4.72
N GLU A 9 6.61 12.62 -4.70
CA GLU A 9 5.29 13.02 -5.22
C GLU A 9 5.17 12.81 -6.74
N SER A 10 6.26 13.02 -7.47
CA SER A 10 6.33 12.68 -8.90
C SER A 10 6.17 11.18 -9.11
N CYS A 11 6.80 10.33 -8.29
CA CYS A 11 6.62 8.87 -8.32
C CYS A 11 5.19 8.45 -8.01
N HIS A 12 4.54 9.03 -6.99
CA HIS A 12 3.14 8.75 -6.66
C HIS A 12 2.18 9.14 -7.79
N ARG A 13 2.35 10.34 -8.40
CA ARG A 13 1.54 10.74 -9.56
C ARG A 13 1.83 9.87 -10.79
N ASN A 14 3.10 9.60 -11.08
CA ASN A 14 3.49 8.79 -12.23
C ASN A 14 3.09 7.31 -12.09
N LEU A 15 3.10 6.72 -10.88
CA LEU A 15 2.65 5.35 -10.65
C LEU A 15 1.13 5.21 -10.78
N VAL A 16 0.37 6.16 -10.23
CA VAL A 16 -1.10 6.19 -10.40
C VAL A 16 -1.47 6.37 -11.88
N GLU A 17 -0.80 7.28 -12.59
CA GLU A 17 -1.03 7.50 -14.03
C GLU A 17 -0.50 6.37 -14.92
N SER A 18 0.61 5.72 -14.55
CA SER A 18 1.17 4.57 -15.27
C SER A 18 0.28 3.34 -15.12
N CYS A 19 -0.28 3.13 -13.93
CA CYS A 19 -1.27 2.09 -13.67
C CYS A 19 -2.53 2.32 -14.51
N GLN A 20 -3.03 3.56 -14.56
CA GLN A 20 -4.17 3.94 -15.40
C GLN A 20 -3.94 3.74 -16.90
N ARG A 21 -2.72 4.03 -17.41
CA ARG A 21 -2.39 3.85 -18.83
C ARG A 21 -2.26 2.39 -19.23
N HIS A 22 -1.62 1.56 -18.42
CA HIS A 22 -1.39 0.14 -18.76
C HIS A 22 -2.68 -0.69 -18.66
N LEU A 23 -3.60 -0.31 -17.76
CA LEU A 23 -4.92 -0.94 -17.62
C LEU A 23 -5.83 -0.72 -18.85
N PHE A 24 -5.56 0.28 -19.70
CA PHE A 24 -6.33 0.52 -20.94
C PHE A 24 -6.02 -0.53 -22.03
N GLU A 25 -4.78 -1.03 -22.12
CA GLU A 25 -4.36 -1.95 -23.19
C GLU A 25 -4.87 -3.39 -22.99
N LEU A 26 -5.10 -3.81 -21.74
CA LEU A 26 -5.60 -5.17 -21.42
C LEU A 26 -7.08 -5.39 -21.78
N SER A 27 -7.79 -4.34 -22.24
CA SER A 27 -9.24 -4.31 -22.48
C SER A 27 -9.78 -5.11 -23.69
N GLN A 28 -9.01 -6.02 -24.30
CA GLN A 28 -9.35 -6.61 -25.62
C GLN A 28 -9.74 -8.10 -25.63
N ARG A 29 -10.00 -8.76 -24.48
CA ARG A 29 -10.41 -10.19 -24.47
C ARG A 29 -11.66 -10.46 -23.62
N PRO A 30 -12.68 -11.19 -24.12
CA PRO A 30 -13.90 -11.45 -23.36
C PRO A 30 -13.76 -12.70 -22.47
N LEU A 31 -14.21 -12.60 -21.20
CA LEU A 31 -14.35 -13.73 -20.29
C LEU A 31 -15.61 -13.57 -19.43
N VAL A 32 -16.36 -14.65 -19.20
CA VAL A 32 -17.59 -14.70 -18.38
C VAL A 32 -17.23 -15.11 -16.95
N VAL A 33 -17.73 -14.41 -15.92
CA VAL A 33 -17.40 -14.70 -14.50
C VAL A 33 -18.64 -14.56 -13.59
N ASN A 34 -18.82 -15.51 -12.65
CA ASN A 34 -20.02 -15.66 -11.81
C ASN A 34 -19.88 -15.05 -10.37
N ALA A 35 -18.70 -14.58 -9.99
CA ALA A 35 -18.42 -13.69 -8.86
C ALA A 35 -16.98 -13.18 -8.99
N GLY A 36 -16.76 -11.87 -8.79
CA GLY A 36 -15.51 -11.17 -9.13
C GLY A 36 -15.70 -10.19 -10.29
N VAL A 37 -14.88 -9.13 -10.34
CA VAL A 37 -14.92 -8.14 -11.43
C VAL A 37 -14.47 -8.82 -12.73
N VAL A 38 -15.33 -8.76 -13.75
CA VAL A 38 -15.01 -9.19 -15.13
C VAL A 38 -13.73 -8.48 -15.57
N GLN A 39 -12.70 -9.27 -15.89
CA GLN A 39 -11.31 -8.80 -16.01
C GLN A 39 -11.04 -7.86 -17.20
N VAL A 40 -12.08 -7.50 -17.95
CA VAL A 40 -12.04 -6.52 -19.04
C VAL A 40 -13.33 -5.69 -18.99
N SER A 41 -13.45 -4.85 -17.96
CA SER A 41 -14.39 -3.73 -18.05
C SER A 41 -13.58 -2.44 -17.91
N LYS A 42 -13.85 -1.47 -18.79
CA LYS A 42 -13.37 -0.07 -18.62
C LYS A 42 -13.75 0.51 -17.25
N ILE A 43 -14.71 -0.14 -16.59
CA ILE A 43 -15.26 0.18 -15.29
C ILE A 43 -14.39 -0.40 -14.16
N GLY A 44 -13.60 -1.47 -14.39
CA GLY A 44 -12.77 -2.14 -13.38
C GLY A 44 -11.81 -1.19 -12.65
N PRO A 45 -10.95 -0.44 -13.37
CA PRO A 45 -10.08 0.57 -12.75
C PRO A 45 -10.85 1.68 -12.04
N THR A 46 -12.00 2.07 -12.59
CA THR A 46 -12.86 3.11 -12.01
C THR A 46 -13.52 2.64 -10.70
N LEU A 47 -14.04 1.41 -10.67
CA LEU A 47 -14.59 0.78 -9.48
C LEU A 47 -13.52 0.54 -8.43
N PHE A 48 -12.32 0.11 -8.84
CA PHE A 48 -11.19 -0.02 -7.94
C PHE A 48 -10.83 1.31 -7.30
N ALA A 49 -10.74 2.39 -8.09
CA ALA A 49 -10.47 3.74 -7.58
C ALA A 49 -11.57 4.24 -6.61
N LEU A 50 -12.84 3.92 -6.89
CA LEU A 50 -13.95 4.23 -5.98
C LEU A 50 -13.89 3.39 -4.70
N TYR A 51 -13.49 2.12 -4.82
CA TYR A 51 -13.39 1.17 -3.71
C TYR A 51 -12.28 1.56 -2.73
N ILE A 52 -11.11 1.98 -3.23
CA ILE A 52 -10.01 2.46 -2.39
C ILE A 52 -10.15 3.93 -1.97
N LYS A 53 -11.23 4.62 -2.35
CA LYS A 53 -11.39 6.06 -2.12
C LYS A 53 -11.37 6.43 -0.64
N ASP A 54 -11.91 5.58 0.23
CA ASP A 54 -11.98 5.79 1.67
C ASP A 54 -10.84 5.10 2.45
N ILE A 55 -9.81 4.61 1.75
CA ILE A 55 -8.66 3.95 2.39
C ILE A 55 -8.00 4.91 3.40
N PRO A 56 -7.76 4.48 4.65
CA PRO A 56 -7.26 5.37 5.69
C PRO A 56 -5.84 5.84 5.35
N LYS A 57 -5.66 7.15 5.45
CA LYS A 57 -4.35 7.83 5.30
C LYS A 57 -3.94 8.36 6.67
N GLN A 58 -2.68 8.20 7.03
CA GLN A 58 -2.14 8.67 8.31
C GLN A 58 -1.05 9.72 8.10
N PHE A 59 -0.89 10.61 9.08
CA PHE A 59 0.19 11.59 9.06
C PHE A 59 1.54 10.89 9.33
N ASN A 60 2.57 11.25 8.56
CA ASN A 60 3.94 10.69 8.60
C ASN A 60 4.12 9.30 7.99
N THR A 61 3.12 8.80 7.27
CA THR A 61 3.24 7.61 6.43
C THR A 61 2.83 7.93 4.99
N LEU A 62 3.37 7.19 4.04
CA LEU A 62 2.97 7.18 2.65
C LEU A 62 2.31 5.83 2.35
N LEU A 63 1.11 5.88 1.78
CA LEU A 63 0.39 4.71 1.32
C LEU A 63 0.48 4.63 -0.20
N CYS A 64 0.96 3.50 -0.70
CA CYS A 64 0.98 3.18 -2.13
C CYS A 64 0.13 1.93 -2.33
N VAL A 65 -0.81 1.98 -3.27
CA VAL A 65 -1.67 0.85 -3.63
C VAL A 65 -1.55 0.63 -5.12
N TYR A 66 -1.28 -0.61 -5.52
CA TYR A 66 -1.20 -1.02 -6.91
C TYR A 66 -1.85 -2.39 -7.05
N SER A 67 -3.02 -2.46 -7.69
CA SER A 67 -3.78 -3.71 -7.81
C SER A 67 -4.02 -4.35 -6.42
N ASP A 68 -3.45 -5.53 -6.19
CA ASP A 68 -3.50 -6.34 -4.97
C ASP A 68 -2.34 -6.05 -4.01
N ASP A 69 -1.33 -5.30 -4.46
CA ASP A 69 -0.20 -4.90 -3.64
C ASP A 69 -0.48 -3.58 -2.92
N THR A 70 -0.19 -3.57 -1.61
CA THR A 70 -0.25 -2.37 -0.78
C THR A 70 1.07 -2.21 -0.04
N ALA A 71 1.68 -1.03 -0.15
CA ALA A 71 2.90 -0.68 0.55
C ALA A 71 2.68 0.54 1.44
N ILE A 72 3.20 0.47 2.66
CA ILE A 72 3.20 1.57 3.62
C ILE A 72 4.64 1.92 3.92
N LEU A 73 4.98 3.20 3.78
CA LEU A 73 6.32 3.71 4.05
C LEU A 73 6.28 4.76 5.15
N ALA A 74 7.19 4.67 6.11
CA ALA A 74 7.42 5.71 7.11
C ALA A 74 8.89 6.10 7.11
N ARG A 75 9.17 7.39 7.34
CA ARG A 75 10.55 7.91 7.40
C ARG A 75 10.72 8.79 8.64
N ASN A 76 11.68 8.44 9.48
CA ASN A 76 12.10 9.27 10.59
C ASN A 76 13.58 9.01 10.92
N LYS A 77 14.27 9.99 11.52
CA LYS A 77 15.63 9.79 12.04
C LYS A 77 15.64 8.83 13.24
N ASN A 78 14.58 8.81 14.03
CA ASN A 78 14.45 7.94 15.18
C ASN A 78 13.51 6.76 14.84
N PRO A 79 14.02 5.50 14.91
CA PRO A 79 13.29 4.31 14.48
C PRO A 79 12.04 4.03 15.31
N LYS A 80 11.97 4.50 16.56
CA LYS A 80 10.77 4.35 17.40
C LYS A 80 9.59 5.12 16.84
N TYR A 81 9.81 6.32 16.29
CA TYR A 81 8.73 7.08 15.65
C TYR A 81 8.26 6.43 14.36
N THR A 82 9.18 5.87 13.56
CA THR A 82 8.84 5.09 12.37
C THR A 82 7.94 3.91 12.73
N GLN A 83 8.29 3.15 13.77
CA GLN A 83 7.49 2.03 14.25
C GLN A 83 6.11 2.45 14.73
N ILE A 84 6.02 3.51 15.55
CA ILE A 84 4.74 4.02 16.06
C ILE A 84 3.84 4.47 14.90
N ALA A 85 4.40 5.17 13.91
CA ALA A 85 3.66 5.62 12.73
C ALA A 85 3.15 4.43 11.90
N LEU A 86 4.00 3.43 11.63
CA LEU A 86 3.62 2.24 10.89
C LEU A 86 2.56 1.42 11.63
N ASN A 87 2.74 1.13 12.91
CA ASN A 87 1.77 0.36 13.68
C ASN A 87 0.41 1.07 13.78
N ARG A 88 0.38 2.40 13.92
CA ARG A 88 -0.87 3.16 13.89
C ARG A 88 -1.58 3.08 12.54
N HIS A 89 -0.81 3.16 11.45
CA HIS A 89 -1.39 3.06 10.10
C HIS A 89 -1.85 1.65 9.78
N LEU A 90 -1.05 0.64 10.12
CA LEU A 90 -1.43 -0.77 10.00
C LEU A 90 -2.72 -1.05 10.75
N LYS A 91 -2.85 -0.57 12.00
CA LYS A 91 -4.08 -0.77 12.77
C LYS A 91 -5.32 -0.17 12.08
N ALA A 92 -5.21 1.06 11.56
CA ALA A 92 -6.30 1.69 10.81
C ALA A 92 -6.64 0.91 9.53
N LEU A 93 -5.63 0.36 8.84
CA LEU A 93 -5.83 -0.45 7.65
C LEU A 93 -6.45 -1.80 7.97
N GLU A 94 -6.05 -2.48 9.04
CA GLU A 94 -6.67 -3.72 9.51
C GLU A 94 -8.18 -3.54 9.73
N ASP A 95 -8.57 -2.48 10.44
CA ASP A 95 -9.97 -2.17 10.68
C ASP A 95 -10.73 -1.88 9.36
N TRP A 96 -10.06 -1.22 8.41
CA TRP A 96 -10.60 -0.96 7.07
C TRP A 96 -10.73 -2.25 6.22
N PHE A 97 -9.72 -3.13 6.24
CA PHE A 97 -9.75 -4.42 5.55
C PHE A 97 -10.88 -5.30 6.07
N ILE A 98 -11.11 -5.33 7.39
CA ILE A 98 -12.25 -6.04 8.00
C ILE A 98 -13.58 -5.45 7.49
N LYS A 99 -13.74 -4.13 7.52
CA LYS A 99 -14.96 -3.43 7.04
C LYS A 99 -15.27 -3.80 5.58
N TRP A 100 -14.25 -3.84 4.75
CA TRP A 100 -14.38 -4.10 3.32
C TRP A 100 -14.28 -5.58 2.93
N LYS A 101 -14.11 -6.47 3.92
CA LYS A 101 -13.97 -7.94 3.76
C LYS A 101 -12.81 -8.34 2.84
N ILE A 102 -11.70 -7.61 2.96
CA ILE A 102 -10.46 -7.89 2.24
C ILE A 102 -9.57 -8.73 3.16
N GLU A 103 -9.09 -9.85 2.65
CA GLU A 103 -8.18 -10.73 3.38
C GLU A 103 -6.72 -10.33 3.15
N ILE A 104 -5.97 -10.13 4.23
CA ILE A 104 -4.54 -9.82 4.15
C ILE A 104 -3.75 -11.13 4.05
N ASN A 105 -2.95 -11.26 3.01
CA ASN A 105 -2.04 -12.39 2.88
C ASN A 105 -0.76 -12.17 3.71
N VAL A 106 -0.82 -12.55 4.99
CA VAL A 106 0.28 -12.38 5.94
C VAL A 106 1.56 -13.11 5.48
N SER A 107 1.46 -14.24 4.77
CA SER A 107 2.64 -14.99 4.31
C SER A 107 3.38 -14.33 3.14
N LYS A 108 2.73 -13.41 2.42
CA LYS A 108 3.35 -12.60 1.36
C LYS A 108 3.71 -11.19 1.80
N THR A 109 3.43 -10.83 3.06
CA THR A 109 3.73 -9.49 3.56
C THR A 109 5.14 -9.47 4.14
N GLU A 110 5.94 -8.47 3.76
CA GLU A 110 7.34 -8.33 4.21
C GLU A 110 7.60 -6.91 4.73
N ALA A 111 8.47 -6.79 5.74
CA ALA A 111 8.85 -5.52 6.35
C ALA A 111 10.29 -5.14 5.99
N ILE A 112 10.44 -4.35 4.92
CA ILE A 112 11.77 -3.91 4.47
C ILE A 112 12.23 -2.69 5.28
N LYS A 113 13.42 -2.80 5.88
CA LYS A 113 14.01 -1.76 6.75
C LYS A 113 15.26 -1.16 6.10
N PHE A 114 15.22 0.15 5.83
CA PHE A 114 16.39 0.90 5.38
C PHE A 114 16.98 1.71 6.53
N ALA A 115 18.18 1.34 6.98
CA ALA A 115 18.87 2.05 8.04
C ALA A 115 20.39 1.91 7.91
N ASN A 116 21.14 2.82 8.53
CA ASN A 116 22.59 2.68 8.64
C ASN A 116 22.91 1.50 9.58
N ALA A 117 24.04 0.81 9.34
CA ALA A 117 24.43 -0.41 10.08
C ALA A 117 24.36 -0.25 11.62
N LEU A 118 24.76 0.93 12.13
CA LEU A 118 24.73 1.24 13.57
C LEU A 118 23.32 1.29 14.18
N SER A 119 22.31 1.56 13.37
CA SER A 119 20.91 1.70 13.81
C SER A 119 20.07 0.45 13.57
N TYR A 120 20.56 -0.52 12.78
CA TYR A 120 19.79 -1.69 12.35
C TYR A 120 19.34 -2.56 13.53
N SER A 121 20.24 -2.81 14.49
CA SER A 121 19.95 -3.61 15.69
C SER A 121 18.92 -2.96 16.63
N SER A 122 18.64 -1.66 16.46
CA SER A 122 17.70 -0.91 17.29
C SER A 122 16.31 -0.76 16.67
N ILE A 123 16.09 -1.32 15.46
CA ILE A 123 14.80 -1.19 14.78
C ILE A 123 13.82 -2.19 15.39
N PRO A 124 12.75 -1.70 16.03
CA PRO A 124 11.81 -2.58 16.68
C PRO A 124 10.94 -3.32 15.65
N PRO A 125 10.42 -4.52 15.98
CA PRO A 125 9.64 -5.35 15.06
C PRO A 125 8.30 -4.71 14.71
N ILE A 126 7.83 -4.95 13.48
CA ILE A 126 6.52 -4.52 13.00
C ILE A 126 5.56 -5.72 13.12
N LYS A 127 4.32 -5.44 13.49
CA LYS A 127 3.29 -6.46 13.66
C LYS A 127 2.09 -6.18 12.77
N VAL A 128 1.50 -7.23 12.21
CA VAL A 128 0.22 -7.20 11.50
C VAL A 128 -0.62 -8.37 12.00
N ASN A 129 -1.86 -8.11 12.41
CA ASN A 129 -2.75 -9.07 13.06
C ASN A 129 -2.06 -9.83 14.20
N ASP A 130 -1.34 -9.08 15.05
CA ASP A 130 -0.52 -9.56 16.18
C ASP A 130 0.65 -10.51 15.81
N LYS A 131 0.84 -10.82 14.53
CA LYS A 131 1.98 -11.60 14.04
C LYS A 131 3.13 -10.68 13.65
N ILE A 132 4.36 -11.08 13.98
CA ILE A 132 5.56 -10.37 13.56
C ILE A 132 5.77 -10.63 12.07
N ILE A 133 5.94 -9.56 11.30
CA ILE A 133 6.28 -9.65 9.88
C ILE A 133 7.81 -9.78 9.74
N PRO A 134 8.30 -10.71 8.90
CA PRO A 134 9.72 -10.86 8.61
C PRO A 134 10.37 -9.56 8.08
#